data_AF-A0A2V7TVR7-F1
#
_entry.id   AF-A0A2V7TVR7-F1
#
_cell.length_a   1.000
_cell.length_b   1.000
_cell.length_c   1.000
_cell.angle_alpha   90.00
_cell.angle_beta   90.00
_cell.angle_gamma   90.00
#
_symmetry.space_group_name_H-M   'P 1'
#
loop_
_entity.id
_entity.type
_entity.pdbx_description
1 polymer ?
#
loop_
_entity_poly.entity_id
_entity_poly.type
_entity_poly.pdbx_seq_one_letter_code
_entity_poly.pdbx_strand_id
1 'polypeptide(L)'
;MNAKALVTTLAALVLFGCTPDWAKQGDAPVVLLMTSVNNGAVLDSDLTISTGNVCPDFVPLRLENHFKNPNVTATGFRHDFTVERYEVRYFRSDGRNTEGVDVPYRISGNLALEVQEEATATLQLEVLRRQAKLELPLSALNGANPPVLTFFAEITLWARTTTNQTTNTVTARLQIDAAQFADTLTTCPTSAQ
;
A
#
# COMPACT_ATOMS: atom_id res chain seq x y z
N MET A 1 31.94 43.31 50.23
CA MET A 1 32.98 42.64 49.41
C MET A 1 32.66 41.15 49.49
N ASN A 2 31.72 40.63 48.68
CA ASN A 2 31.88 40.07 47.31
C ASN A 2 32.90 38.89 47.33
N ALA A 3 32.61 37.67 46.87
CA ALA A 3 31.74 37.26 45.77
C ALA A 3 31.15 35.86 45.97
N LYS A 4 29.95 35.66 45.41
CA LYS A 4 29.19 34.40 45.36
C LYS A 4 29.81 33.46 44.31
N ALA A 5 29.94 32.18 44.66
CA ALA A 5 30.38 31.13 43.74
C ALA A 5 29.29 30.84 42.71
N LEU A 6 29.68 30.94 41.44
CA LEU A 6 28.86 30.70 40.25
C LEU A 6 28.81 29.19 39.99
N VAL A 7 27.65 28.56 40.13
CA VAL A 7 27.40 27.18 39.68
C VAL A 7 26.93 27.25 38.23
N THR A 8 27.77 26.85 37.29
CA THR A 8 27.41 26.69 35.87
C THR A 8 26.76 25.32 35.66
N THR A 9 25.42 25.28 35.72
CA THR A 9 24.63 24.16 35.21
C THR A 9 24.64 24.17 33.68
N LEU A 10 25.25 23.15 33.08
CA LEU A 10 25.19 22.87 31.64
C LEU A 10 23.79 22.32 31.32
N ALA A 11 22.91 23.14 30.75
CA ALA A 11 21.62 22.70 30.25
C ALA A 11 21.82 21.98 28.90
N ALA A 12 21.72 20.65 28.88
CA ALA A 12 21.66 19.87 27.66
C ALA A 12 20.27 20.07 27.02
N LEU A 13 20.21 20.87 25.97
CA LEU A 13 19.01 21.07 25.16
C LEU A 13 18.80 19.83 24.28
N VAL A 14 18.00 18.87 24.76
CA VAL A 14 17.57 17.73 23.94
C VAL A 14 16.57 18.25 22.91
N LEU A 15 17.08 18.60 21.73
CA LEU A 15 16.26 18.87 20.56
C LEU A 15 15.59 17.56 20.14
N PHE A 16 14.37 17.32 20.62
CA PHE A 16 13.47 16.36 20.01
C PHE A 16 13.03 16.89 18.64
N GLY A 17 13.94 16.79 17.67
CA GLY A 17 13.58 17.02 16.27
C GLY A 17 12.60 15.93 15.84
N CYS A 18 11.47 16.32 15.24
CA CYS A 18 10.58 15.42 14.52
C CYS A 18 11.32 14.90 13.28
N THR A 19 12.20 13.92 13.45
CA THR A 19 12.71 13.15 12.33
C THR A 19 11.53 12.35 11.75
N PRO A 20 11.26 12.43 10.46
CA PRO A 20 10.16 11.69 9.87
C PRO A 20 10.41 10.18 9.98
N ASP A 21 9.33 9.42 10.12
CA ASP A 21 9.37 7.98 10.40
C ASP A 21 10.13 7.18 9.32
N TRP A 22 9.97 7.55 8.06
CA TRP A 22 10.71 6.94 6.93
C TRP A 22 12.24 7.11 7.01
N ALA A 23 12.73 8.14 7.72
CA ALA A 23 14.16 8.35 7.92
C ALA A 23 14.74 7.44 9.02
N LYS A 24 13.88 6.90 9.90
CA LYS A 24 14.25 5.97 10.99
C LYS A 24 14.02 4.50 10.64
N GLN A 25 13.09 4.24 9.72
CA GLN A 25 12.74 2.88 9.32
C GLN A 25 13.69 2.33 8.24
N GLY A 26 14.06 1.07 8.40
CA GLY A 26 14.96 0.36 7.49
C GLY A 26 16.41 0.83 7.60
N ASP A 27 17.34 -0.08 7.36
CA ASP A 27 18.78 0.16 7.34
C ASP A 27 19.31 0.51 5.93
N ALA A 28 18.45 0.50 4.90
CA ALA A 28 18.80 0.93 3.55
C ALA A 28 19.02 2.46 3.46
N PRO A 29 19.94 2.93 2.59
CA PRO A 29 20.16 4.35 2.31
C PRO A 29 19.09 4.97 1.40
N VAL A 30 18.16 4.15 0.90
CA VAL A 30 17.05 4.54 0.04
C VAL A 30 15.71 4.46 0.78
N VAL A 31 14.71 5.15 0.24
CA VAL A 31 13.32 5.15 0.68
C VAL A 31 12.43 4.61 -0.43
N LEU A 32 11.53 3.70 -0.06
CA LEU A 32 10.43 3.24 -0.90
C LEU A 32 9.25 4.19 -0.68
N LEU A 33 8.81 4.85 -1.76
CA LEU A 33 7.60 5.65 -1.77
C LEU A 33 6.53 4.98 -2.64
N MET A 34 5.28 5.05 -2.20
CA MET A 34 4.10 4.72 -3.00
C MET A 34 3.35 6.03 -3.25
N THR A 35 3.51 6.60 -4.43
CA THR A 35 3.06 7.97 -4.74
C THR A 35 1.69 8.00 -5.41
N SER A 36 1.19 6.86 -5.89
CA SER A 36 -0.17 6.73 -6.43
C SER A 36 -0.72 5.34 -6.18
N VAL A 37 -2.00 5.28 -5.81
CA VAL A 37 -2.81 4.05 -5.77
C VAL A 37 -4.04 4.31 -6.62
N ASN A 38 -4.25 3.52 -7.67
CA ASN A 38 -5.35 3.67 -8.62
C ASN A 38 -5.49 5.09 -9.20
N ASN A 39 -4.39 5.83 -9.36
CA ASN A 39 -4.42 7.25 -9.77
C ASN A 39 -5.28 8.15 -8.86
N GLY A 40 -5.47 7.75 -7.59
CA GLY A 40 -6.33 8.44 -6.64
C GLY A 40 -7.83 8.20 -6.84
N ALA A 41 -8.23 7.34 -7.77
CA ALA A 41 -9.62 6.99 -8.01
C ALA A 41 -10.11 5.91 -7.05
N VAL A 42 -11.40 5.96 -6.72
CA VAL A 42 -12.12 4.85 -6.08
C VAL A 42 -12.16 3.66 -7.05
N LEU A 43 -12.10 2.45 -6.51
CA LEU A 43 -12.30 1.23 -7.30
C LEU A 43 -13.77 0.81 -7.20
N ASP A 44 -14.48 0.92 -8.32
CA ASP A 44 -15.80 0.29 -8.48
C ASP A 44 -15.58 -1.17 -8.89
N SER A 45 -15.95 -2.10 -8.02
CA SER A 45 -15.77 -3.54 -8.23
C SER A 45 -17.10 -4.22 -8.52
N ASP A 46 -17.23 -4.77 -9.72
CA ASP A 46 -18.34 -5.65 -10.07
C ASP A 46 -18.22 -7.04 -9.45
N LEU A 47 -19.31 -7.54 -8.86
CA LEU A 47 -19.39 -8.93 -8.42
C LEU A 47 -19.29 -9.92 -9.59
N THR A 48 -20.06 -9.64 -10.64
CA THR A 48 -20.01 -10.38 -11.90
C THR A 48 -20.03 -9.41 -13.07
N ILE A 49 -19.30 -9.74 -14.13
CA ILE A 49 -19.36 -8.97 -15.38
C ILE A 49 -20.59 -9.37 -16.21
N SER A 50 -20.90 -8.63 -17.28
CA SER A 50 -22.11 -8.87 -18.11
C SER A 50 -22.25 -10.29 -18.67
N THR A 51 -21.15 -11.04 -18.78
CA THR A 51 -21.12 -12.45 -19.22
C THR A 51 -21.37 -13.45 -18.08
N GLY A 52 -21.59 -12.97 -16.85
CA GLY A 52 -21.78 -13.79 -15.64
C GLY A 52 -20.48 -14.28 -14.99
N ASN A 53 -19.32 -13.92 -15.55
CA ASN A 53 -18.03 -14.33 -15.00
C ASN A 53 -17.64 -13.50 -13.77
N VAL A 54 -16.93 -14.13 -12.84
CA VAL A 54 -16.33 -13.46 -11.67
C VAL A 54 -14.88 -13.12 -11.98
N CYS A 55 -14.57 -11.83 -11.96
CA CYS A 55 -13.25 -11.31 -12.29
C CYS A 55 -12.52 -10.78 -11.05
N PRO A 56 -11.19 -10.89 -10.97
CA PRO A 56 -10.41 -10.21 -9.93
C PRO A 56 -10.28 -8.73 -10.27
N ASP A 57 -9.93 -7.90 -9.30
CA ASP A 57 -9.64 -6.49 -9.56
C ASP A 57 -8.16 -6.20 -9.32
N PHE A 58 -7.54 -5.58 -10.32
CA PHE A 58 -6.16 -5.12 -10.29
C PHE A 58 -6.12 -3.60 -10.23
N VAL A 59 -5.15 -3.08 -9.47
CA VAL A 59 -4.93 -1.65 -9.33
C VAL A 59 -3.47 -1.31 -9.61
N PRO A 60 -3.19 -0.26 -10.40
CA PRO A 60 -1.84 0.25 -10.56
C PRO A 60 -1.38 0.96 -9.30
N LEU A 61 -0.20 0.58 -8.80
CA LEU A 61 0.53 1.28 -7.76
C LEU A 61 1.77 1.91 -8.38
N ARG A 62 1.98 3.21 -8.14
CA ARG A 62 3.21 3.91 -8.56
C ARG A 62 4.20 3.91 -7.42
N LEU A 63 5.33 3.25 -7.64
CA LEU A 63 6.41 3.12 -6.68
C LEU A 63 7.59 3.97 -7.13
N GLU A 64 8.29 4.57 -6.17
CA GLU A 64 9.48 5.37 -6.42
C GLU A 64 10.59 5.02 -5.46
N ASN A 65 11.82 5.04 -5.97
CA ASN A 65 13.05 4.83 -5.22
C ASN A 65 13.83 6.13 -5.16
N HIS A 66 14.07 6.64 -3.96
CA HIS A 66 14.85 7.85 -3.75
C HIS A 66 15.89 7.63 -2.66
N PHE A 67 17.03 8.32 -2.72
CA PHE A 67 17.94 8.36 -1.58
C PHE A 67 17.34 9.09 -0.38
N LYS A 68 17.56 8.55 0.83
CA LYS A 68 17.25 9.27 2.08
C LYS A 68 18.05 10.56 2.21
N ASN A 69 19.28 10.58 1.67
CA ASN A 69 20.11 11.78 1.56
C ASN A 69 20.09 12.28 0.10
N PRO A 70 19.46 13.44 -0.19
CA PRO A 70 19.31 13.94 -1.55
C PRO A 70 20.62 14.38 -2.21
N ASN A 71 21.73 14.42 -1.47
CA ASN A 71 23.05 14.76 -2.01
C ASN A 71 23.84 13.53 -2.50
N VAL A 72 23.29 12.32 -2.33
CA VAL A 72 23.91 11.09 -2.85
C VAL A 72 23.66 11.01 -4.34
N THR A 73 24.72 10.78 -5.10
CA THR A 73 24.62 10.44 -6.53
C THR A 73 24.37 8.94 -6.69
N ALA A 74 23.45 8.59 -7.59
CA ALA A 74 23.23 7.23 -8.10
C ALA A 74 24.55 6.43 -8.24
N THR A 75 24.63 5.24 -7.64
CA THR A 75 25.86 4.40 -7.62
C THR A 75 25.73 3.07 -8.38
N GLY A 76 24.64 2.90 -9.12
CA GLY A 76 24.24 1.72 -9.87
C GLY A 76 23.33 0.79 -9.05
N PHE A 77 23.23 -0.47 -9.51
CA PHE A 77 22.28 -1.47 -9.03
C PHE A 77 22.26 -1.75 -7.51
N ARG A 78 23.27 -1.30 -6.76
CA ARG A 78 23.41 -1.55 -5.30
C ARG A 78 22.31 -0.90 -4.48
N HIS A 79 21.65 0.12 -5.02
CA HIS A 79 20.58 0.85 -4.37
C HIS A 79 19.21 0.63 -5.01
N ASP A 80 19.16 -0.24 -6.02
CA ASP A 80 17.91 -0.81 -6.49
C ASP A 80 17.30 -1.63 -5.35
N PHE A 81 15.98 -1.62 -5.26
CA PHE A 81 15.26 -2.50 -4.33
C PHE A 81 14.30 -3.41 -5.06
N THR A 82 14.08 -4.58 -4.49
CA THR A 82 13.03 -5.51 -4.89
C THR A 82 11.90 -5.45 -3.88
N VAL A 83 10.68 -5.21 -4.36
CA VAL A 83 9.46 -5.40 -3.56
C VAL A 83 9.23 -6.90 -3.45
N GLU A 84 9.29 -7.42 -2.23
CA GLU A 84 9.30 -8.87 -1.97
C GLU A 84 7.97 -9.40 -1.48
N ARG A 85 7.19 -8.56 -0.79
CA ARG A 85 5.95 -8.96 -0.15
C ARG A 85 4.94 -7.84 -0.16
N TYR A 86 3.68 -8.22 -0.29
CA TYR A 86 2.55 -7.33 -0.07
C TYR A 86 1.53 -7.96 0.89
N GLU A 87 0.74 -7.10 1.52
CA GLU A 87 -0.47 -7.46 2.23
C GLU A 87 -1.57 -6.47 1.84
N VAL A 88 -2.78 -6.98 1.63
CA VAL A 88 -3.99 -6.19 1.45
C VAL A 88 -4.94 -6.58 2.58
N ARG A 89 -5.17 -5.64 3.50
CA ARG A 89 -6.09 -5.80 4.63
C ARG A 89 -7.32 -4.93 4.42
N TYR A 90 -8.50 -5.46 4.72
CA TYR A 90 -9.74 -4.71 4.54
C TYR A 90 -10.28 -4.16 5.85
N PHE A 91 -10.93 -3.01 5.78
CA PHE A 91 -11.67 -2.44 6.90
C PHE A 91 -12.76 -1.48 6.43
N ARG A 92 -13.77 -1.26 7.26
CA ARG A 92 -14.86 -0.30 7.07
C ARG A 92 -14.72 0.86 8.04
N SER A 93 -15.24 2.01 7.64
CA SER A 93 -15.26 3.23 8.45
C SER A 93 -16.22 3.15 9.64
N ASP A 94 -17.22 2.27 9.60
CA ASP A 94 -18.20 2.05 10.67
C ASP A 94 -17.69 1.12 11.80
N GLY A 95 -16.44 0.66 11.72
CA GLY A 95 -15.79 -0.17 12.73
C GLY A 95 -16.11 -1.67 12.63
N ARG A 96 -16.98 -2.09 11.71
CA ARG A 96 -17.28 -3.51 11.46
C ARG A 96 -16.20 -4.12 10.56
N ASN A 97 -15.29 -4.88 11.16
CA ASN A 97 -14.05 -5.31 10.49
C ASN A 97 -13.79 -6.83 10.59
N THR A 98 -14.81 -7.64 10.83
CA THR A 98 -14.63 -9.09 10.93
C THR A 98 -14.41 -9.68 9.53
N GLU A 99 -13.23 -10.26 9.27
CA GLU A 99 -12.92 -10.93 8.01
C GLU A 99 -13.88 -12.11 7.74
N GLY A 100 -14.39 -12.21 6.51
CA GLY A 100 -15.36 -13.22 6.08
C GLY A 100 -16.81 -12.95 6.54
N VAL A 101 -17.07 -11.83 7.22
CA VAL A 101 -18.41 -11.46 7.70
C VAL A 101 -18.76 -10.03 7.33
N ASP A 102 -17.92 -9.06 7.72
CA ASP A 102 -18.13 -7.64 7.45
C ASP A 102 -17.28 -7.13 6.29
N VAL A 103 -16.09 -7.74 6.11
CA VAL A 103 -15.12 -7.45 5.05
C VAL A 103 -14.52 -8.75 4.49
N PRO A 104 -13.93 -8.75 3.29
CA PRO A 104 -13.25 -9.93 2.75
C PRO A 104 -12.04 -10.38 3.58
N TYR A 105 -11.59 -11.61 3.38
CA TYR A 105 -10.32 -12.09 3.93
C TYR A 105 -9.13 -11.39 3.27
N ARG A 106 -8.18 -10.92 4.11
CA ARG A 106 -6.93 -10.31 3.65
C ARG A 106 -6.16 -11.19 2.66
N ILE A 107 -5.37 -10.51 1.85
CA ILE A 107 -4.51 -11.13 0.84
C ILE A 107 -3.07 -10.85 1.25
N SER A 108 -2.20 -11.84 1.14
CA SER A 108 -0.76 -11.63 1.24
C SER A 108 -0.06 -12.48 0.21
N GLY A 109 1.02 -11.99 -0.35
CA GLY A 109 1.79 -12.74 -1.33
C GLY A 109 3.19 -12.19 -1.49
N ASN A 110 3.99 -12.94 -2.24
CA ASN A 110 5.33 -12.53 -2.61
C ASN A 110 5.32 -11.81 -3.96
N LEU A 111 6.25 -10.88 -4.12
CA LEU A 111 6.50 -10.14 -5.35
C LEU A 111 7.98 -10.22 -5.70
N ALA A 112 8.30 -9.86 -6.94
CA ALA A 112 9.66 -9.75 -7.43
C ALA A 112 9.76 -8.57 -8.41
N LEU A 113 9.29 -7.40 -7.98
CA LEU A 113 9.40 -6.17 -8.76
C LEU A 113 10.62 -5.39 -8.32
N GLU A 114 11.58 -5.24 -9.23
CA GLU A 114 12.73 -4.36 -9.03
C GLU A 114 12.36 -2.90 -9.36
N VAL A 115 12.80 -1.98 -8.51
CA VAL A 115 12.71 -0.54 -8.72
C VAL A 115 14.11 0.02 -8.66
N GLN A 116 14.58 0.48 -9.82
CA GLN A 116 15.93 1.04 -9.97
C GLN A 116 16.09 2.31 -9.13
N GLU A 117 17.31 2.59 -8.68
CA GLU A 117 17.63 3.83 -7.96
C GLU A 117 17.19 5.08 -8.75
N GLU A 118 16.60 6.04 -8.04
CA GLU A 118 16.10 7.31 -8.62
C GLU A 118 15.10 7.11 -9.78
N ALA A 119 14.43 5.96 -9.83
CA ALA A 119 13.46 5.61 -10.85
C ALA A 119 12.07 5.35 -10.26
N THR A 120 11.10 5.22 -11.17
CA THR A 120 9.73 4.87 -10.82
C THR A 120 9.29 3.61 -11.53
N ALA A 121 8.53 2.76 -10.85
CA ALA A 121 7.95 1.55 -11.41
C ALA A 121 6.44 1.50 -11.14
N THR A 122 5.71 0.79 -12.00
CA THR A 122 4.29 0.53 -11.82
C THR A 122 4.08 -0.94 -11.46
N LEU A 123 3.45 -1.20 -10.33
CA LEU A 123 3.03 -2.54 -9.91
C LEU A 123 1.53 -2.69 -10.14
N GLN A 124 1.12 -3.67 -10.95
CA GLN A 124 -0.28 -4.08 -11.05
C GLN A 124 -0.59 -5.06 -9.92
N LEU A 125 -1.25 -4.60 -8.86
CA LEU A 125 -1.54 -5.42 -7.69
C LEU A 125 -2.99 -5.91 -7.72
N GLU A 126 -3.20 -7.21 -7.50
CA GLU A 126 -4.53 -7.77 -7.24
C GLU A 126 -5.01 -7.31 -5.86
N VAL A 127 -6.01 -6.43 -5.83
CA VAL A 127 -6.56 -5.87 -4.59
C VAL A 127 -7.86 -6.55 -4.16
N LEU A 128 -8.54 -7.28 -5.05
CA LEU A 128 -9.72 -8.06 -4.71
C LEU A 128 -9.76 -9.36 -5.52
N ARG A 129 -9.78 -10.50 -4.80
CA ARG A 129 -9.75 -11.84 -5.42
C ARG A 129 -11.11 -12.23 -6.00
N ARG A 130 -11.08 -13.06 -7.05
CA ARG A 130 -12.29 -13.75 -7.54
C ARG A 130 -13.01 -14.51 -6.42
N GLN A 131 -12.25 -15.22 -5.60
CA GLN A 131 -12.78 -15.98 -4.47
C GLN A 131 -13.53 -15.09 -3.47
N ALA A 132 -13.01 -13.89 -3.19
CA ALA A 132 -13.66 -12.96 -2.25
C ALA A 132 -15.07 -12.53 -2.72
N LYS A 133 -15.30 -12.43 -4.03
CA LYS A 133 -16.61 -12.12 -4.63
C LYS A 133 -17.62 -13.26 -4.49
N LEU A 134 -17.16 -14.49 -4.25
CA LEU A 134 -17.99 -15.68 -4.07
C LEU A 134 -18.24 -16.03 -2.59
N GLU A 135 -17.66 -15.28 -1.66
CA GLU A 135 -17.77 -15.49 -0.21
C GLU A 135 -18.49 -14.30 0.46
N LEU A 136 -18.99 -14.50 1.68
CA LEU A 136 -19.48 -13.39 2.49
C LEU A 136 -18.32 -12.41 2.80
N PRO A 137 -18.57 -11.10 2.88
CA PRO A 137 -19.87 -10.41 2.74
C PRO A 137 -20.34 -10.20 1.28
N LEU A 138 -19.47 -10.34 0.30
CA LEU A 138 -19.73 -9.87 -1.07
C LEU A 138 -20.76 -10.73 -1.80
N SER A 139 -20.77 -12.04 -1.57
CA SER A 139 -21.76 -12.94 -2.17
C SER A 139 -23.20 -12.59 -1.80
N ALA A 140 -23.42 -11.91 -0.67
CA ALA A 140 -24.74 -11.48 -0.22
C ALA A 140 -25.30 -10.27 -1.00
N LEU A 141 -24.47 -9.56 -1.78
CA LEU A 141 -24.93 -8.45 -2.61
C LEU A 141 -25.44 -8.94 -3.97
N ASN A 142 -25.21 -10.21 -4.33
CA ASN A 142 -25.65 -10.77 -5.60
C ASN A 142 -27.18 -10.82 -5.67
N GLY A 143 -27.77 -10.14 -6.66
CA GLY A 143 -29.22 -10.03 -6.85
C GLY A 143 -29.93 -9.02 -5.96
N ALA A 144 -29.20 -8.29 -5.11
CA ALA A 144 -29.77 -7.23 -4.30
C ALA A 144 -29.62 -5.88 -5.02
N ASN A 145 -30.68 -5.05 -5.05
CA ASN A 145 -30.73 -3.86 -5.89
C ASN A 145 -31.11 -2.57 -5.12
N PRO A 146 -30.13 -1.75 -4.69
CA PRO A 146 -28.70 -2.08 -4.59
C PRO A 146 -28.17 -1.92 -3.15
N PRO A 147 -27.68 -2.98 -2.48
CA PRO A 147 -26.72 -2.81 -1.42
C PRO A 147 -25.33 -2.72 -2.05
N VAL A 148 -24.82 -1.50 -2.15
CA VAL A 148 -23.39 -1.25 -2.36
C VAL A 148 -22.68 -1.51 -1.03
N LEU A 149 -21.57 -2.23 -1.07
CA LEU A 149 -20.68 -2.38 0.08
C LEU A 149 -19.41 -1.56 -0.13
N THR A 150 -19.29 -0.46 0.61
CA THR A 150 -18.08 0.37 0.66
C THR A 150 -17.14 -0.11 1.77
N PHE A 151 -15.88 -0.35 1.41
CA PHE A 151 -14.81 -0.66 2.35
C PHE A 151 -13.47 -0.12 1.83
N PHE A 152 -12.46 -0.14 2.69
CA PHE A 152 -11.11 0.29 2.37
C PHE A 152 -10.18 -0.91 2.32
N ALA A 153 -9.34 -0.97 1.29
CA ALA A 153 -8.18 -1.84 1.22
C ALA A 153 -6.95 -1.04 1.69
N GLU A 154 -6.32 -1.50 2.76
CA GLU A 154 -5.01 -1.05 3.21
C GLU A 154 -3.95 -1.95 2.58
N ILE A 155 -3.11 -1.36 1.72
CA ILE A 155 -2.07 -2.05 0.97
C ILE A 155 -0.74 -1.73 1.63
N THR A 156 -0.04 -2.75 2.10
CA THR A 156 1.28 -2.62 2.72
C THR A 156 2.31 -3.37 1.88
N LEU A 157 3.43 -2.70 1.58
CA LEU A 157 4.55 -3.29 0.83
C LEU A 157 5.82 -3.33 1.66
N TRP A 158 6.60 -4.40 1.47
CA TRP A 158 7.93 -4.57 2.03
C TRP A 158 8.93 -4.81 0.90
N ALA A 159 10.08 -4.14 0.99
CA ALA A 159 11.14 -4.26 0.02
C ALA A 159 12.52 -4.38 0.70
N ARG A 160 13.45 -4.97 -0.05
CA ARG A 160 14.88 -5.03 0.30
C ARG A 160 15.72 -4.59 -0.89
N THR A 161 16.85 -3.95 -0.61
CA THR A 161 17.83 -3.60 -1.64
C THR A 161 18.48 -4.85 -2.22
N THR A 162 19.12 -4.75 -3.39
CA THR A 162 19.93 -5.83 -3.97
C THR A 162 21.09 -6.28 -3.07
N THR A 163 21.49 -5.42 -2.14
CA THR A 163 22.49 -5.69 -1.08
C THR A 163 21.87 -6.24 0.21
N ASN A 164 20.59 -6.63 0.19
CA ASN A 164 19.84 -7.22 1.30
C ASN A 164 19.64 -6.30 2.52
N GLN A 165 19.59 -4.98 2.31
CA GLN A 165 19.19 -4.01 3.33
C GLN A 165 17.69 -3.76 3.23
N THR A 166 17.02 -3.53 4.35
CA THR A 166 15.57 -3.34 4.40
C THR A 166 15.22 -1.88 4.21
N THR A 167 14.26 -1.58 3.32
CA THR A 167 13.71 -0.22 3.16
C THR A 167 12.71 0.10 4.28
N ASN A 168 12.15 1.30 4.27
CA ASN A 168 10.94 1.57 5.04
C ASN A 168 9.77 0.71 4.54
N THR A 169 8.80 0.46 5.43
CA THR A 169 7.51 -0.11 5.04
C THR A 169 6.63 1.02 4.49
N VAL A 170 5.90 0.77 3.41
CA VAL A 170 4.96 1.76 2.86
C VAL A 170 3.54 1.20 2.94
N THR A 171 2.60 2.06 3.31
CA THR A 171 1.18 1.72 3.39
C THR A 171 0.36 2.79 2.68
N ALA A 172 -0.61 2.37 1.89
CA ALA A 172 -1.62 3.25 1.30
C ALA A 172 -3.01 2.63 1.42
N ARG A 173 -4.03 3.45 1.18
CA ARG A 173 -5.42 3.06 1.30
C ARG A 173 -6.15 3.33 -0.01
N LEU A 174 -6.98 2.38 -0.40
CA LEU A 174 -7.87 2.46 -1.55
C LEU A 174 -9.30 2.26 -1.06
N GLN A 175 -10.22 3.13 -1.44
CA GLN A 175 -11.64 2.87 -1.29
C GLN A 175 -12.10 1.92 -2.39
N ILE A 176 -12.89 0.91 -2.01
CA ILE A 176 -13.52 -0.05 -2.91
C ILE A 176 -15.02 -0.01 -2.66
N ASP A 177 -15.77 0.23 -3.73
CA ASP A 177 -17.22 0.15 -3.76
C ASP A 177 -17.61 -1.12 -4.52
N ALA A 178 -18.06 -2.14 -3.79
CA ALA A 178 -18.44 -3.42 -4.38
C ALA A 178 -19.96 -3.50 -4.56
N ALA A 179 -20.40 -3.79 -5.77
CA ALA A 179 -21.81 -3.99 -6.11
C ALA A 179 -21.94 -4.84 -7.38
N GLN A 180 -23.19 -5.06 -7.82
CA GLN A 180 -23.45 -5.44 -9.21
C GLN A 180 -23.78 -4.17 -9.99
N PHE A 181 -22.77 -3.53 -10.58
CA PHE A 181 -23.01 -2.38 -11.44
C PHE A 181 -23.60 -2.85 -12.77
N ALA A 182 -24.51 -2.06 -13.33
CA ALA A 182 -25.12 -2.34 -14.62
C ALA A 182 -24.20 -1.84 -15.74
N ASP A 183 -23.06 -2.50 -15.90
CA ASP A 183 -22.02 -2.13 -16.84
C ASP A 183 -22.01 -3.04 -18.09
N THR A 184 -21.12 -2.73 -19.05
CA THR A 184 -21.00 -3.49 -20.31
C THR A 184 -19.71 -4.29 -20.41
N LEU A 185 -19.01 -4.49 -19.28
CA LEU A 185 -17.74 -5.19 -19.28
C LEU A 185 -17.98 -6.67 -19.63
N THR A 186 -17.28 -7.17 -20.65
CA THR A 186 -17.42 -8.54 -21.15
C THR A 186 -16.17 -9.39 -20.93
N THR A 187 -15.07 -8.76 -20.50
CA THR A 187 -13.77 -9.41 -20.29
C THR A 187 -13.21 -9.02 -18.93
N CYS A 188 -12.55 -9.96 -18.24
CA CYS A 188 -11.92 -9.66 -16.97
C CYS A 188 -10.68 -8.77 -17.17
N PRO A 189 -10.43 -7.82 -16.26
CA PRO A 189 -9.16 -7.13 -16.23
C PRO A 189 -8.03 -8.14 -15.97
N THR A 190 -6.93 -7.95 -16.69
CA THR A 190 -5.71 -8.73 -16.54
C THR A 190 -4.65 -7.87 -15.87
N SER A 191 -3.78 -8.47 -15.06
CA SER A 191 -2.52 -7.82 -14.69
C SER A 191 -1.77 -7.51 -15.98
N ALA A 192 -1.64 -6.25 -16.37
CA ALA A 192 -0.75 -5.89 -17.46
C ALA A 192 0.67 -6.32 -17.06
N GLN A 193 1.28 -7.17 -17.87
CA GLN A 193 2.69 -7.57 -17.74
C GLN A 193 3.61 -6.42 -18.15
#